data_AF-A0A852W5V4-F1
#
_entry.id   AF-A0A852W5V4-F1
#
_cell.length_a   1.000
_cell.length_b   1.000
_cell.length_c   1.000
_cell.angle_alpha   90.00
_cell.angle_beta   90.00
_cell.angle_gamma   90.00
#
_symmetry.space_group_name_H-M   'P 1'
#
loop_
_entity.id
_entity.type
_entity.pdbx_description
1 polymer ?
#
loop_
_entity_poly.entity_id
_entity_poly.type
_entity_poly.pdbx_seq_one_letter_code
_entity_poly.pdbx_strand_id
1 'polypeptide(L)'
;MSGDTDDTVVTHDTGHHRYEILLDGTVVGRAEYVDDHEQRIFHHTEVDPELSGRGLASTLVRFALDDTRAAGKRIVPVCPYVRRWVSTHQGYADILDLVTPDAVATVRRRAR
;
A
#
# COMPACT_ATOMS: atom_id res chain seq x y z
N MET A 1 10.15 9.51 -32.83
CA MET A 1 8.80 9.14 -32.38
C MET A 1 8.81 9.33 -30.88
N SER A 2 8.03 10.30 -30.39
CA SER A 2 8.04 10.77 -29.01
C SER A 2 7.38 9.76 -28.08
N GLY A 3 7.92 9.63 -26.87
CA GLY A 3 7.28 8.94 -25.76
C GLY A 3 8.27 8.32 -24.80
N ASP A 4 9.11 9.14 -24.15
CA ASP A 4 9.70 8.81 -22.84
C ASP A 4 8.53 8.42 -21.92
N THR A 5 8.22 7.14 -21.90
CA THR A 5 7.24 6.55 -21.01
C THR A 5 8.05 6.09 -19.82
N ASP A 6 8.14 6.98 -18.84
CA ASP A 6 8.55 6.66 -17.47
C ASP A 6 7.80 5.36 -17.07
N ASP A 7 8.52 4.24 -17.11
CA ASP A 7 7.94 2.90 -16.97
C ASP A 7 7.72 2.65 -15.48
N THR A 8 6.56 3.11 -15.01
CA THR A 8 6.14 2.92 -13.63
C THR A 8 5.52 1.53 -13.48
N VAL A 9 6.17 0.65 -12.72
CA VAL A 9 5.70 -0.72 -12.46
C VAL A 9 5.47 -0.91 -10.98
N VAL A 10 4.30 -1.44 -10.59
CA VAL A 10 4.06 -1.87 -9.21
C VAL A 10 4.19 -3.38 -9.13
N THR A 11 4.97 -3.86 -8.18
CA THR A 11 5.17 -5.29 -7.92
C THR A 11 4.75 -5.63 -6.50
N HIS A 12 4.37 -6.89 -6.30
CA HIS A 12 3.98 -7.42 -5.00
C HIS A 12 5.01 -8.44 -4.53
N ASP A 13 5.80 -8.05 -3.54
CA ASP A 13 6.75 -8.92 -2.86
C ASP A 13 6.02 -9.61 -1.69
N THR A 14 5.40 -10.74 -1.99
CA THR A 14 4.71 -11.58 -0.99
C THR A 14 5.66 -12.18 0.04
N GLY A 15 6.93 -12.38 -0.31
CA GLY A 15 7.95 -12.93 0.59
C GLY A 15 8.34 -11.96 1.70
N HIS A 16 8.31 -10.66 1.41
CA HIS A 16 8.62 -9.60 2.38
C HIS A 16 7.40 -8.78 2.82
N HIS A 17 6.19 -9.21 2.47
CA HIS A 17 4.95 -8.52 2.80
C HIS A 17 4.93 -7.02 2.44
N ARG A 18 5.39 -6.70 1.23
CA ARG A 18 5.39 -5.32 0.73
C ARG A 18 5.03 -5.23 -0.74
N TYR A 19 4.51 -4.07 -1.12
CA TYR A 19 4.37 -3.67 -2.52
C TYR A 19 5.45 -2.65 -2.83
N GLU A 20 6.02 -2.70 -4.01
CA GLU A 20 7.09 -1.82 -4.44
C GLU A 20 6.69 -1.15 -5.75
N ILE A 21 6.88 0.15 -5.83
CA ILE A 21 6.73 0.90 -7.07
C ILE A 21 8.12 1.19 -7.63
N LEU A 22 8.34 0.77 -8.86
CA LEU A 22 9.56 0.94 -9.60
C LEU A 22 9.38 2.03 -10.65
N LEU A 23 10.40 2.85 -10.82
CA LEU A 23 10.53 3.87 -11.85
C LEU A 23 11.79 3.56 -12.65
N ASP A 24 11.66 3.27 -13.94
CA ASP A 24 12.79 2.90 -14.80
C ASP A 24 13.63 1.76 -14.17
N GLY A 25 12.96 0.79 -13.54
CA GLY A 25 13.58 -0.36 -12.87
C GLY A 25 14.17 -0.09 -11.48
N THR A 26 14.07 1.14 -10.95
CA THR A 26 14.53 1.50 -9.60
C THR A 26 13.36 1.55 -8.64
N VAL A 27 13.45 0.90 -7.47
CA VAL A 27 12.41 1.01 -6.42
C VAL A 27 12.41 2.44 -5.87
N VAL A 28 11.31 3.15 -6.10
CA VAL A 28 11.11 4.53 -5.66
C VAL A 28 10.04 4.65 -4.57
N GLY A 29 9.48 3.54 -4.12
CA GLY A 29 8.56 3.53 -3.00
C GLY A 29 8.09 2.14 -2.62
N ARG A 30 7.58 2.03 -1.40
CA ARG A 30 7.09 0.77 -0.84
C ARG A 30 5.91 0.97 0.09
N ALA A 31 4.99 0.01 0.07
CA ALA A 31 3.87 -0.08 0.98
C ALA A 31 3.95 -1.42 1.72
N GLU A 32 4.23 -1.36 3.01
CA GLU A 32 4.42 -2.53 3.85
C GLU A 32 3.12 -2.87 4.57
N TYR A 33 2.85 -4.17 4.64
CA TYR A 33 1.68 -4.71 5.30
C TYR A 33 2.05 -5.88 6.20
N VAL A 34 1.13 -6.20 7.11
CA VAL A 34 1.13 -7.49 7.80
C VAL A 34 -0.24 -8.10 7.60
N ASP A 35 -0.28 -9.39 7.28
CA ASP A 35 -1.54 -10.12 7.21
C ASP A 35 -1.91 -10.63 8.61
N ASP A 36 -3.18 -10.51 8.98
CA ASP A 36 -3.76 -11.05 10.21
C ASP A 36 -5.13 -11.64 9.91
N HIS A 37 -5.22 -12.97 9.89
CA HIS A 37 -6.41 -13.69 9.44
C HIS A 37 -6.88 -13.20 8.06
N GLU A 38 -8.08 -12.62 7.99
CA GLU A 38 -8.69 -12.07 6.77
C GLU A 38 -8.32 -10.61 6.52
N GLN A 39 -7.56 -9.98 7.42
CA GLN A 39 -7.16 -8.58 7.34
C GLN A 39 -5.74 -8.44 6.80
N ARG A 40 -5.52 -7.41 5.99
CA ARG A 40 -4.22 -6.91 5.56
C ARG A 40 -4.03 -5.51 6.15
N ILE A 41 -3.09 -5.42 7.08
CA ILE A 41 -2.84 -4.22 7.88
C ILE A 41 -1.69 -3.44 7.26
N PHE A 42 -2.03 -2.35 6.57
CA PHE A 42 -1.06 -1.42 5.97
C PHE A 42 -0.53 -0.48 7.04
N HIS A 43 0.72 -0.65 7.42
CA HIS A 43 1.30 0.06 8.57
C HIS A 43 2.37 1.08 8.19
N HIS A 44 3.04 0.88 7.06
CA HIS A 44 4.04 1.81 6.55
C HIS A 44 3.87 2.00 5.05
N THR A 45 4.04 3.24 4.60
CA THR A 45 4.03 3.57 3.17
C THR A 45 4.98 4.74 3.00
N GLU A 46 5.96 4.56 2.13
CA GLU A 46 6.90 5.61 1.78
C GLU A 46 7.16 5.59 0.28
N VAL A 47 7.47 6.78 -0.23
CA VAL A 47 7.92 7.02 -1.59
C VAL A 47 9.05 8.02 -1.52
N ASP A 48 9.92 7.97 -2.51
CA ASP A 48 11.02 8.89 -2.63
C ASP A 48 10.50 10.34 -2.61
N PRO A 49 10.98 11.18 -1.67
CA PRO A 49 10.53 12.56 -1.56
C PRO A 49 10.83 13.39 -2.81
N GLU A 50 11.88 13.05 -3.57
CA GLU A 50 12.24 13.72 -4.81
C GLU A 50 11.21 13.46 -5.93
N LEU A 51 10.45 12.38 -5.80
CA LEU A 51 9.38 11.98 -6.72
C LEU A 51 7.97 12.21 -6.12
N SER A 52 7.91 12.82 -4.93
CA SER A 52 6.67 13.27 -4.33
C SER A 52 5.94 14.26 -5.24
N GLY A 53 4.60 14.22 -5.24
CA GLY A 53 3.77 15.05 -6.11
C GLY A 53 3.53 14.50 -7.52
N ARG A 54 4.22 13.43 -7.93
CA ARG A 54 3.96 12.72 -9.20
C ARG A 54 2.83 11.69 -9.14
N GLY A 55 2.20 11.53 -7.97
CA GLY A 55 1.11 10.56 -7.77
C GLY A 55 1.56 9.11 -7.55
N LEU A 56 2.86 8.84 -7.46
CA LEU A 56 3.41 7.48 -7.28
C LEU A 56 2.87 6.77 -6.04
N ALA A 57 2.82 7.45 -4.89
CA ALA A 57 2.25 6.87 -3.67
C ALA A 57 0.76 6.51 -3.82
N SER A 58 0.02 7.32 -4.59
CA SER A 58 -1.39 7.03 -4.89
C SER A 58 -1.52 5.79 -5.75
N THR A 59 -0.69 5.66 -6.79
CA THR A 59 -0.64 4.48 -7.67
C THR A 59 -0.25 3.22 -6.90
N LEU A 60 0.77 3.29 -6.07
CA LEU A 60 1.24 2.20 -5.21
C LEU A 60 0.13 1.74 -4.25
N VAL A 61 -0.47 2.67 -3.50
CA VAL A 61 -1.54 2.33 -2.55
C VAL A 61 -2.74 1.78 -3.28
N ARG A 62 -3.20 2.40 -4.38
CA ARG A 62 -4.33 1.89 -5.17
C ARG A 62 -4.10 0.43 -5.58
N PHE A 63 -2.96 0.13 -6.16
CA PHE A 63 -2.61 -1.23 -6.57
C PHE A 63 -2.63 -2.20 -5.40
N ALA A 64 -2.03 -1.82 -4.27
CA ALA A 64 -1.99 -2.66 -3.07
C ALA A 64 -3.40 -2.95 -2.51
N LEU A 65 -4.30 -1.97 -2.53
CA LEU A 65 -5.68 -2.14 -2.06
C LEU A 65 -6.52 -2.95 -3.05
N ASP A 66 -6.34 -2.76 -4.36
CA ASP A 66 -6.98 -3.57 -5.39
C ASP A 66 -6.56 -5.03 -5.31
N ASP A 67 -5.26 -5.30 -5.12
CA ASP A 67 -4.74 -6.66 -4.91
C ASP A 67 -5.31 -7.27 -3.61
N THR A 68 -5.38 -6.47 -2.54
CA THR A 68 -6.00 -6.91 -1.27
C THR A 68 -7.46 -7.33 -1.48
N ARG A 69 -8.22 -6.54 -2.26
CA ARG A 69 -9.61 -6.85 -2.64
C ARG A 69 -9.70 -8.12 -3.47
N ALA A 70 -8.83 -8.26 -4.47
CA ALA A 70 -8.78 -9.43 -5.35
C ALA A 70 -8.42 -10.71 -4.58
N ALA A 71 -7.58 -10.58 -3.55
CA ALA A 71 -7.24 -11.65 -2.62
C ALA A 71 -8.36 -11.99 -1.62
N GLY A 72 -9.50 -11.27 -1.64
CA GLY A 72 -10.62 -11.46 -0.72
C GLY A 72 -10.33 -11.01 0.71
N LYS A 73 -9.31 -10.17 0.91
CA LYS A 73 -8.89 -9.67 2.23
C LYS A 73 -9.51 -8.30 2.54
N ARG A 74 -9.60 -8.00 3.82
CA ARG A 74 -10.05 -6.70 4.36
C ARG A 74 -8.86 -5.79 4.60
N ILE A 75 -9.03 -4.49 4.40
CA ILE A 75 -7.98 -3.47 4.52
C ILE A 75 -8.05 -2.83 5.90
N VAL A 76 -6.94 -2.84 6.64
CA VAL A 76 -6.80 -2.05 7.87
C VAL A 76 -5.72 -0.97 7.67
N PRO A 77 -6.10 0.30 7.53
CA PRO A 77 -5.15 1.38 7.26
C PRO A 77 -4.56 1.91 8.57
N VAL A 78 -3.50 1.29 9.10
CA VAL A 78 -2.77 1.83 10.27
C VAL A 78 -1.93 3.04 9.87
N CYS A 79 -1.31 3.01 8.69
CA CYS A 79 -0.52 4.12 8.16
C CYS A 79 -1.40 5.37 7.96
N PRO A 80 -0.98 6.56 8.45
CA PRO A 80 -1.74 7.80 8.29
C PRO A 80 -1.94 8.19 6.82
N TYR A 81 -0.98 7.87 5.94
CA TYR A 81 -1.11 8.11 4.51
C TYR A 81 -2.26 7.30 3.91
N VAL A 82 -2.27 5.98 4.14
CA VAL A 82 -3.32 5.09 3.63
C VAL A 82 -4.68 5.50 4.19
N ARG A 83 -4.79 5.85 5.48
CA ARG A 83 -6.05 6.39 6.06
C ARG A 83 -6.55 7.60 5.31
N ARG A 84 -5.68 8.56 5.03
CA ARG A 84 -6.06 9.77 4.29
C ARG A 84 -6.47 9.44 2.86
N TRP A 85 -5.75 8.54 2.20
CA TRP A 85 -6.00 8.13 0.83
C TRP A 85 -7.37 7.44 0.68
N VAL A 86 -7.69 6.49 1.57
CA VAL A 86 -8.97 5.77 1.50
C VAL A 86 -10.16 6.67 1.86
N SER A 87 -9.96 7.68 2.72
CA SER A 87 -11.00 8.70 2.98
C SER A 87 -11.37 9.52 1.76
N THR A 88 -10.45 9.72 0.80
CA THR A 88 -10.75 10.39 -0.48
C THR A 88 -11.19 9.42 -1.58
N HIS A 89 -11.06 8.10 -1.36
CA HIS A 89 -11.41 7.06 -2.33
C HIS A 89 -12.43 6.08 -1.72
N GLN A 90 -13.70 6.49 -1.70
CA GLN A 90 -14.78 5.74 -1.03
C GLN A 90 -15.08 4.36 -1.67
N GLY A 91 -14.51 4.04 -2.83
CA GLY A 91 -14.70 2.76 -3.53
C GLY A 91 -14.17 1.51 -2.80
N TYR A 92 -13.47 1.69 -1.68
CA TYR A 92 -12.95 0.62 -0.80
C TYR A 92 -13.71 0.51 0.52
N ALA A 93 -14.74 1.33 0.76
CA ALA A 93 -15.47 1.36 2.03
C ALA A 93 -16.12 0.02 2.40
N ASP A 94 -16.39 -0.85 1.43
CA ASP A 94 -16.95 -2.20 1.61
C ASP A 94 -15.95 -3.19 2.24
N ILE A 95 -14.66 -3.00 1.98
CA ILE A 95 -13.58 -3.87 2.48
C ILE A 95 -12.67 -3.19 3.50
N LEU A 96 -13.01 -1.98 3.95
CA LEU A 96 -12.27 -1.28 4.99
C LEU A 96 -12.72 -1.72 6.38
N ASP A 97 -11.72 -1.98 7.23
CA ASP A 97 -11.89 -2.22 8.65
C ASP A 97 -11.33 -1.06 9.49
N LEU A 98 -11.91 -0.91 10.67
CA LEU A 98 -11.44 0.05 11.66
C LEU A 98 -10.06 -0.36 12.18
N VAL A 99 -9.22 0.65 12.42
CA VAL A 99 -7.94 0.44 13.09
C VAL A 99 -8.20 0.13 14.56
N THR A 100 -8.05 -1.13 14.95
CA THR A 100 -8.19 -1.58 16.34
C THR A 100 -6.84 -1.56 17.06
N PRO A 101 -6.84 -1.47 18.41
CA PRO A 101 -5.62 -1.65 19.20
C PRO A 101 -4.92 -3.00 18.92
N ASP A 102 -5.69 -4.05 18.62
CA ASP A 102 -5.15 -5.36 18.30
C ASP A 102 -4.39 -5.36 16.96
N ALA A 103 -4.95 -4.72 15.92
CA ALA A 103 -4.25 -4.55 14.65
C ALA A 103 -2.92 -3.81 14.83
N VAL A 104 -2.88 -2.76 15.65
CA VAL A 104 -1.64 -2.04 15.99
C VAL A 104 -0.67 -2.93 16.77
N ALA A 105 -1.17 -3.75 17.70
CA ALA A 105 -0.34 -4.70 18.43
C ALA A 105 0.24 -5.78 17.50
N THR A 106 -0.54 -6.28 16.53
CA THR A 106 -0.08 -7.23 15.51
C THR A 106 1.06 -6.68 14.68
N VAL A 107 0.94 -5.44 14.20
CA VAL A 107 2.04 -4.75 13.49
C VAL A 107 3.31 -4.75 14.34
N ARG A 108 3.22 -4.34 15.62
CA ARG A 108 4.40 -4.29 16.51
C ARG A 108 5.03 -5.66 16.77
N ARG A 109 4.25 -6.75 16.69
CA ARG A 109 4.73 -8.12 16.87
C ARG A 109 5.36 -8.70 15.61
N ARG A 110 4.82 -8.39 14.43
CA ARG A 110 5.18 -9.04 13.16
C ARG A 110 6.10 -8.21 12.26
N ALA A 111 6.11 -6.89 12.39
CA ALA A 111 7.03 -6.01 11.66
C ALA A 111 8.41 -5.88 12.37
N ARG A 112 8.85 -6.93 13.07
CA ARG A 112 10.09 -6.98 13.85
C ARG A 112 11.11 -7.92 13.24
#